data_AF-A0A1X0RVV5-F1
#
_entry.id   AF-A0A1X0RVV5-F1
#
_cell.length_a   1.000
_cell.length_b   1.000
_cell.length_c   1.000
_cell.angle_alpha   90.00
_cell.angle_beta   90.00
_cell.angle_gamma   90.00
#
_symmetry.space_group_name_H-M   'P 1'
#
loop_
_entity.id
_entity.type
_entity.pdbx_description
1 polymer ?
#
loop_
_entity_poly.entity_id
_entity_poly.type
_entity_poly.pdbx_seq_one_letter_code
_entity_poly.pdbx_strand_id
1 'polypeptide(L)'
;MNLVFSPKDASLYPMVLSYFSSSPEVLAKSRQELLSVMKHIDEKDLLPPIQVVQALSRSNVASIGLIKDYIGKKIEYERKELKQNDELIESYRHETEKRRKEIEELKTSARIFQVQKCSGCHGTLDLPAVHFLCRHSYHQRCLGDNEKECPQCAIKHRMIAEIRRTQEANSDRHDLFFDQLDHEEDGFEVIADYFSKNTMAFAKLID
;
A
#
# COMPACT_ATOMS: atom_id res chain seq x y z
N MET A 1 1.28 4.64 -41.12
CA MET A 1 0.59 5.70 -40.34
C MET A 1 0.74 5.32 -38.89
N ASN A 2 1.65 5.98 -38.16
CA ASN A 2 1.86 5.75 -36.73
C ASN A 2 0.82 6.56 -35.96
N LEU A 3 -0.31 5.94 -35.62
CA LEU A 3 -1.31 6.54 -34.73
C LEU A 3 -0.85 6.31 -33.29
N VAL A 4 -0.11 7.29 -32.75
CA VAL A 4 0.18 7.37 -31.32
C VAL A 4 -1.08 7.91 -30.64
N PHE A 5 -1.92 7.03 -30.12
CA PHE A 5 -3.10 7.43 -29.35
C PHE A 5 -2.64 7.99 -27.99
N SER A 6 -3.05 9.23 -27.70
CA SER A 6 -2.87 9.86 -26.40
C SER A 6 -3.69 9.10 -25.35
N PRO A 7 -3.17 8.84 -24.14
CA PRO A 7 -3.88 8.12 -23.08
C PRO A 7 -5.13 8.83 -22.54
N LYS A 8 -5.48 10.03 -23.05
CA LYS A 8 -6.54 10.88 -22.51
C LYS A 8 -7.97 10.51 -22.94
N ASP A 9 -8.17 9.63 -23.93
CA ASP A 9 -9.50 9.19 -24.35
C ASP A 9 -9.59 7.66 -24.46
N ALA A 10 -9.84 7.00 -23.33
CA ALA A 10 -10.05 5.55 -23.25
C ALA A 10 -11.21 5.06 -24.17
N SER A 11 -12.14 5.96 -24.51
CA SER A 11 -13.28 5.73 -25.41
C SER A 11 -12.89 5.43 -26.87
N LEU A 12 -11.65 5.75 -27.28
CA LEU A 12 -11.16 5.49 -28.63
C LEU A 12 -10.77 4.03 -28.85
N TYR A 13 -10.28 3.34 -27.81
CA TYR A 13 -9.82 1.96 -27.92
C TYR A 13 -10.93 0.98 -28.29
N PRO A 14 -12.14 1.04 -27.72
CA PRO A 14 -13.28 0.23 -28.18
C PRO A 14 -13.63 0.48 -29.65
N MET A 15 -13.55 1.73 -30.12
CA MET A 15 -13.84 2.09 -31.52
C MET A 15 -12.79 1.50 -32.47
N VAL A 16 -11.52 1.57 -32.09
CA VAL A 16 -10.40 0.97 -32.84
C VAL A 16 -10.52 -0.55 -32.89
N LEU A 17 -10.85 -1.20 -31.77
CA LEU A 17 -11.08 -2.64 -31.71
C LEU A 17 -12.23 -3.05 -32.65
N SER A 18 -13.35 -2.33 -32.62
CA SER A 18 -14.47 -2.56 -33.53
C SER A 18 -14.12 -2.31 -35.00
N TYR A 19 -13.25 -1.35 -35.32
CA TYR A 19 -12.77 -1.11 -36.69
C TYR A 19 -11.96 -2.31 -37.21
N PHE A 20 -11.00 -2.81 -36.43
CA PHE A 20 -10.19 -3.96 -36.83
C PHE A 20 -10.99 -5.25 -37.02
N SER A 21 -12.12 -5.37 -36.32
CA SER A 21 -13.01 -6.51 -36.44
C SER A 21 -14.19 -6.29 -37.41
N SER A 22 -14.29 -5.12 -38.05
CA SER A 22 -15.43 -4.74 -38.90
C SER A 22 -15.62 -5.61 -40.16
N SER A 23 -14.54 -6.09 -40.78
CA SER A 23 -14.62 -6.98 -41.94
C SER A 23 -13.55 -8.08 -41.92
N PRO A 24 -13.81 -9.26 -42.53
CA PRO A 24 -12.84 -10.36 -42.59
C PRO A 24 -11.52 -9.97 -43.26
N GLU A 25 -11.59 -9.10 -44.26
CA GLU A 25 -10.44 -8.64 -45.04
C GLU A 25 -9.52 -7.71 -44.23
N VAL A 26 -10.11 -6.82 -43.44
CA VAL A 26 -9.39 -5.91 -42.54
C VAL A 26 -8.74 -6.70 -41.41
N LEU A 27 -9.47 -7.66 -40.82
CA LEU A 27 -8.92 -8.51 -39.76
C LEU A 27 -7.75 -9.37 -40.28
N ALA A 28 -7.85 -9.91 -41.50
CA ALA A 28 -6.78 -10.71 -42.10
C ALA A 28 -5.51 -9.88 -42.38
N LYS A 29 -5.65 -8.64 -42.86
CA LYS A 29 -4.52 -7.74 -43.15
C LYS A 29 -3.90 -7.13 -41.90
N SER A 30 -4.69 -6.86 -40.86
CA SER A 30 -4.28 -6.09 -39.68
C SER A 30 -4.22 -6.90 -38.39
N ARG A 31 -4.15 -8.25 -38.48
CA ARG A 31 -4.12 -9.14 -37.31
C ARG A 31 -2.97 -8.83 -36.34
N GLN A 32 -1.76 -8.53 -36.86
CA GLN A 32 -0.60 -8.21 -36.03
C GLN A 32 -0.78 -6.87 -35.29
N GLU A 33 -1.32 -5.87 -35.97
CA GLU A 33 -1.62 -4.56 -35.37
C GLU A 33 -2.67 -4.70 -34.27
N LEU A 34 -3.74 -5.49 -34.49
CA LEU A 34 -4.75 -5.76 -33.46
C LEU A 34 -4.13 -6.40 -32.20
N LEU A 35 -3.24 -7.39 -32.36
CA LEU A 35 -2.54 -7.99 -31.23
C LEU A 35 -1.63 -6.99 -30.50
N SER A 36 -0.97 -6.10 -31.24
CA SER A 36 -0.16 -5.01 -30.67
C SER A 36 -1.02 -4.04 -29.86
N VAL A 37 -2.19 -3.65 -30.38
CA VAL A 37 -3.14 -2.79 -29.66
C VAL A 37 -3.68 -3.48 -28.41
N MET A 38 -4.07 -4.76 -28.49
CA MET A 38 -4.53 -5.52 -27.32
C MET A 38 -3.45 -5.62 -26.24
N LYS A 39 -2.19 -5.82 -26.65
CA LYS A 39 -1.06 -5.81 -25.73
C LYS A 39 -0.84 -4.43 -25.08
N HIS A 40 -0.95 -3.35 -25.87
CA HIS A 40 -0.83 -1.99 -25.35
C HIS A 40 -1.95 -1.64 -24.35
N ILE A 41 -3.17 -2.10 -24.62
CA ILE A 41 -4.31 -1.94 -23.71
C ILE A 41 -4.02 -2.62 -22.37
N ASP A 42 -3.42 -3.81 -22.38
CA ASP A 42 -3.09 -4.55 -21.16
C ASP A 42 -1.92 -3.92 -20.37
N GLU A 43 -0.83 -3.56 -21.06
CA GLU A 43 0.37 -2.98 -20.42
C GLU A 43 0.10 -1.64 -19.73
N LYS A 44 -0.90 -0.90 -20.20
CA LYS A 44 -1.29 0.41 -19.66
C LYS A 44 -2.62 0.40 -18.91
N ASP A 45 -3.22 -0.78 -18.71
CA ASP A 45 -4.52 -0.98 -18.06
C ASP A 45 -5.62 -0.02 -18.57
N LEU A 46 -5.68 0.14 -19.90
CA LEU A 46 -6.50 1.18 -20.55
C LEU A 46 -7.97 0.78 -20.67
N LEU A 47 -8.26 -0.52 -20.67
CA LEU A 47 -9.62 -1.05 -20.71
C LEU A 47 -9.75 -2.35 -19.89
N PRO A 48 -10.88 -2.53 -19.19
CA PRO A 48 -11.22 -3.81 -18.60
C PRO A 48 -11.32 -4.91 -19.67
N PRO A 49 -10.88 -6.16 -19.38
CA PRO A 49 -10.92 -7.26 -20.34
C PRO A 49 -12.32 -7.53 -20.91
N ILE A 50 -13.36 -7.36 -20.07
CA ILE A 50 -14.76 -7.52 -20.49
C ILE A 50 -15.16 -6.53 -21.59
N GLN A 51 -14.64 -5.29 -21.55
CA GLN A 51 -14.92 -4.28 -22.56
C GLN A 51 -14.22 -4.62 -23.89
N VAL A 52 -13.01 -5.16 -23.83
CA VAL A 52 -12.27 -5.65 -25.02
C VAL A 52 -13.05 -6.79 -25.68
N VAL A 53 -13.56 -7.74 -24.90
CA VAL A 53 -14.40 -8.84 -25.39
C VAL A 53 -15.67 -8.31 -26.05
N GLN A 54 -16.37 -7.39 -25.40
CA GLN A 54 -17.60 -6.79 -25.93
C GLN A 54 -17.35 -6.03 -27.23
N ALA A 55 -16.24 -5.28 -27.33
CA ALA A 55 -15.89 -4.52 -28.53
C ALA A 55 -15.63 -5.43 -29.74
N LEU A 56 -14.95 -6.55 -29.53
CA LEU A 56 -14.62 -7.53 -30.58
C LEU A 56 -15.80 -8.45 -30.93
N SER A 57 -16.68 -8.75 -29.96
CA SER A 57 -17.85 -9.61 -30.15
C SER A 57 -18.97 -8.95 -30.98
N ARG A 58 -18.97 -7.62 -31.14
CA ARG A 58 -19.99 -6.89 -31.94
C ARG A 58 -19.95 -7.25 -33.42
N SER A 59 -18.81 -7.70 -33.90
CA SER A 59 -18.59 -8.12 -35.27
C SER A 59 -18.32 -9.63 -35.31
N ASN A 60 -19.14 -10.36 -36.05
CA ASN A 60 -19.13 -11.84 -36.15
C ASN A 60 -17.87 -12.42 -36.84
N VAL A 61 -16.80 -11.63 -36.92
CA VAL A 61 -15.56 -11.86 -37.66
C VAL A 61 -14.40 -12.21 -36.71
N ALA A 62 -14.42 -11.68 -35.48
CA ALA A 62 -13.38 -11.97 -34.49
C ALA A 62 -13.54 -13.39 -33.95
N SER A 63 -12.50 -14.23 -34.11
CA SER A 63 -12.53 -15.60 -33.60
C SER A 63 -12.16 -15.66 -32.12
N ILE A 64 -12.84 -16.53 -31.36
CA ILE A 64 -12.56 -16.77 -29.94
C ILE A 64 -11.08 -17.12 -29.68
N GLY A 65 -10.42 -17.77 -30.64
CA GLY A 65 -8.99 -18.09 -30.57
C GLY A 65 -8.07 -16.87 -30.52
N LEU A 66 -8.49 -15.72 -31.03
CA LEU A 66 -7.69 -14.49 -30.99
C LEU A 66 -7.69 -13.84 -29.59
N ILE A 67 -8.76 -14.08 -28.82
CA ILE A 67 -8.98 -13.46 -27.51
C ILE A 67 -8.64 -14.43 -26.36
N LYS A 68 -8.69 -15.75 -26.61
CA LYS A 68 -8.44 -16.79 -25.59
C LYS A 68 -7.11 -16.61 -24.88
N ASP A 69 -6.04 -16.38 -25.63
CA ASP A 69 -4.69 -16.23 -25.06
C ASP A 69 -4.55 -14.92 -24.26
N TYR A 70 -5.25 -13.87 -24.69
CA TYR A 70 -5.29 -12.58 -23.99
C TYR A 70 -6.01 -12.71 -22.64
N ILE A 71 -7.22 -13.28 -22.63
CA ILE A 71 -7.99 -13.50 -21.39
C ILE A 71 -7.24 -14.49 -20.47
N GLY A 72 -6.70 -15.57 -21.03
CA GLY A 72 -5.99 -16.58 -20.25
C GLY A 72 -4.82 -15.97 -19.47
N LYS A 73 -3.98 -15.18 -20.14
CA LYS A 73 -2.86 -14.47 -19.50
C LYS A 73 -3.33 -13.48 -18.44
N LYS A 74 -4.38 -12.71 -18.69
CA LYS A 74 -4.91 -11.74 -17.73
C LYS A 74 -5.47 -12.42 -16.47
N ILE A 75 -6.24 -13.49 -16.64
CA ILE A 75 -6.76 -14.29 -15.51
C ILE A 75 -5.62 -14.88 -14.68
N GLU A 76 -4.58 -15.42 -15.33
CA GLU A 76 -3.41 -15.96 -14.62
C GLU A 76 -2.66 -14.87 -13.84
N TYR A 77 -2.50 -13.69 -14.43
CA TYR A 77 -1.91 -12.53 -13.77
C TYR A 77 -2.73 -12.09 -12.55
N GLU A 78 -4.03 -11.86 -12.72
CA GLU A 78 -4.93 -11.44 -11.63
C GLU A 78 -4.98 -12.48 -10.50
N ARG A 79 -5.01 -13.79 -10.84
CA ARG A 79 -4.96 -14.86 -9.82
C ARG A 79 -3.65 -14.85 -9.03
N LYS A 80 -2.53 -14.55 -9.69
CA LYS A 80 -1.23 -14.45 -9.01
C LYS A 80 -1.20 -13.26 -8.08
N GLU A 81 -1.73 -12.11 -8.52
CA GLU A 81 -1.83 -10.90 -7.71
C GLU A 81 -2.73 -11.12 -6.49
N LEU A 82 -3.91 -11.73 -6.68
CA LEU A 82 -4.83 -12.09 -5.60
C LEU A 82 -4.12 -12.97 -4.55
N LYS A 83 -3.38 -13.99 -5.00
CA LYS A 83 -2.64 -14.86 -4.09
C LYS A 83 -1.59 -14.08 -3.28
N GLN A 84 -0.86 -13.16 -3.92
CA GLN A 84 0.13 -12.33 -3.22
C GLN A 84 -0.53 -11.39 -2.20
N ASN A 85 -1.68 -10.81 -2.55
CA ASN A 85 -2.45 -9.97 -1.66
C ASN A 85 -2.97 -10.77 -0.45
N ASP A 86 -3.47 -11.99 -0.65
CA ASP A 86 -3.91 -12.88 0.42
C ASP A 86 -2.76 -13.24 1.38
N GLU A 87 -1.57 -13.55 0.85
CA GLU A 87 -0.37 -13.83 1.65
C GLU A 87 0.05 -12.61 2.49
N LEU A 88 -0.02 -11.40 1.93
CA LEU A 88 0.25 -10.15 2.64
C LEU A 88 -0.78 -9.88 3.74
N ILE A 89 -2.07 -10.09 3.45
CA ILE A 89 -3.16 -9.92 4.42
C ILE A 89 -2.95 -10.83 5.64
N GLU A 90 -2.64 -12.11 5.41
CA GLU A 90 -2.41 -13.06 6.49
C GLU A 90 -1.15 -12.72 7.30
N SER A 91 -0.08 -12.26 6.64
CA SER A 91 1.12 -11.74 7.33
C SER A 91 0.78 -10.55 8.24
N TYR A 92 0.06 -9.54 7.72
CA TYR A 92 -0.33 -8.37 8.51
C TYR A 92 -1.27 -8.72 9.66
N ARG A 93 -2.20 -9.66 9.47
CA ARG A 93 -3.07 -10.17 10.54
C ARG A 93 -2.26 -10.85 11.64
N HIS A 94 -1.32 -11.71 11.26
CA HIS A 94 -0.44 -12.40 12.21
C HIS A 94 0.42 -11.41 13.02
N GLU A 95 1.05 -10.44 12.35
CA GLU A 95 1.83 -9.41 13.01
C GLU A 95 0.97 -8.55 13.94
N THR A 96 -0.23 -8.16 13.51
CA THR A 96 -1.16 -7.37 14.34
C THR A 96 -1.54 -8.12 15.60
N GLU A 97 -1.88 -9.39 15.49
CA GLU A 97 -2.25 -10.22 16.65
C GLU A 97 -1.05 -10.40 17.60
N LYS A 98 0.15 -10.63 17.05
CA LYS A 98 1.38 -10.69 17.84
C LYS A 98 1.64 -9.39 18.60
N ARG A 99 1.45 -8.24 17.96
CA ARG A 99 1.59 -6.92 18.60
C ARG A 99 0.54 -6.68 19.68
N ARG A 100 -0.71 -7.09 19.46
CA ARG A 100 -1.77 -7.00 20.48
C ARG A 100 -1.42 -7.82 21.72
N LYS A 101 -0.95 -9.05 21.54
CA LYS A 101 -0.45 -9.88 22.66
C LYS A 101 0.72 -9.24 23.38
N GLU A 102 1.69 -8.69 22.64
CA GLU A 102 2.83 -7.98 23.23
C GLU A 102 2.38 -6.76 24.06
N ILE A 103 1.40 -5.99 23.60
CA ILE A 103 0.82 -4.87 24.36
C ILE A 103 0.16 -5.37 25.65
N GLU A 104 -0.62 -6.45 25.57
CA GLU A 104 -1.31 -7.01 26.75
C GLU A 104 -0.33 -7.54 27.78
N GLU A 105 0.70 -8.27 27.35
CA GLU A 105 1.79 -8.73 28.22
C GLU A 105 2.51 -7.57 28.90
N LEU A 106 2.81 -6.49 28.17
CA LEU A 106 3.48 -5.31 28.73
C LEU A 106 2.63 -4.56 29.76
N LYS A 107 1.29 -4.62 29.64
CA LYS A 107 0.36 -3.97 30.58
C LYS A 107 0.11 -4.80 31.84
N THR A 108 0.04 -6.12 31.72
CA THR A 108 -0.49 -7.00 32.78
C THR A 108 0.56 -7.85 33.48
N SER A 109 1.70 -8.10 32.84
CA SER A 109 2.66 -9.10 33.32
C SER A 109 3.95 -8.47 33.84
N ALA A 110 4.41 -8.92 35.01
CA ALA A 110 5.73 -8.59 35.52
C ALA A 110 6.81 -9.15 34.58
N ARG A 111 7.76 -8.31 34.17
CA ARG A 111 8.87 -8.70 33.29
C ARG A 111 10.13 -8.95 34.11
N ILE A 112 10.75 -10.11 33.92
CA ILE A 112 12.03 -10.46 34.54
C ILE A 112 13.17 -9.91 33.66
N PHE A 113 14.06 -9.13 34.25
CA PHE A 113 15.27 -8.64 33.58
C PHE A 113 16.47 -9.51 33.97
N GLN A 114 16.99 -10.30 33.03
CA GLN A 114 18.18 -11.15 33.23
C GLN A 114 19.44 -10.58 32.56
N VAL A 115 19.39 -9.32 32.11
CA VAL A 115 20.49 -8.69 31.35
C VAL A 115 21.69 -8.45 32.26
N GLN A 116 22.84 -9.03 31.91
CA GLN A 116 24.08 -8.95 32.68
C GLN A 116 25.06 -7.89 32.17
N LYS A 117 24.71 -7.14 31.12
CA LYS A 117 25.58 -6.12 30.51
C LYS A 117 24.84 -4.79 30.34
N CYS A 118 25.55 -3.70 30.58
CA CYS A 118 25.05 -2.36 30.33
C CYS A 118 24.98 -2.09 28.82
N SER A 119 23.83 -1.62 28.32
CA SER A 119 23.62 -1.27 26.92
C SER A 119 24.39 -0.03 26.47
N GLY A 120 24.88 0.80 27.41
CA GLY A 120 25.65 2.01 27.13
C GLY A 120 27.17 1.80 27.09
N CYS A 121 27.75 1.14 28.10
CA CYS A 121 29.19 0.94 28.21
C CYS A 121 29.65 -0.49 27.92
N HIS A 122 28.71 -1.43 27.70
CA HIS A 122 28.96 -2.87 27.47
C HIS A 122 29.66 -3.64 28.59
N GLY A 123 29.99 -2.99 29.70
CA GLY A 123 30.53 -3.62 30.90
C GLY A 123 29.48 -4.47 31.63
N THR A 124 29.95 -5.34 32.53
CA THR A 124 29.11 -6.13 33.43
C THR A 124 28.20 -5.21 34.22
N LEU A 125 26.90 -5.52 34.25
CA LEU A 125 25.90 -4.74 34.94
C LEU A 125 26.02 -4.97 36.46
N ASP A 126 26.33 -3.92 37.20
CA ASP A 126 26.35 -3.87 38.66
C ASP A 126 25.27 -2.91 39.16
N LEU A 127 24.88 -3.06 40.42
CA LEU A 127 23.89 -2.20 41.05
C LEU A 127 24.53 -0.86 41.50
N PRO A 128 23.82 0.28 41.40
CA PRO A 128 22.43 0.42 40.95
C PRO A 128 22.27 0.40 39.41
N ALA A 129 21.24 -0.32 38.95
CA ALA A 129 20.91 -0.49 37.54
C ALA A 129 19.47 -0.04 37.25
N VAL A 130 19.26 0.50 36.05
CA VAL A 130 17.95 0.92 35.55
C VAL A 130 17.57 0.04 34.35
N HIS A 131 16.36 -0.50 34.39
CA HIS A 131 15.84 -1.41 33.38
C HIS A 131 14.62 -0.80 32.69
N PHE A 132 14.65 -0.72 31.37
CA PHE A 132 13.52 -0.26 30.56
C PHE A 132 12.73 -1.45 30.03
N LEU A 133 11.40 -1.31 29.90
CA LEU A 133 10.54 -2.37 29.36
C LEU A 133 10.90 -2.81 27.93
N CYS A 134 11.66 -2.00 27.19
CA CYS A 134 12.28 -2.39 25.92
C CYS A 134 13.46 -3.37 26.05
N ARG A 135 13.73 -3.90 27.26
CA ARG A 135 14.81 -4.83 27.64
C ARG A 135 16.23 -4.27 27.59
N HIS A 136 16.40 -2.98 27.38
CA HIS A 136 17.70 -2.33 27.55
C HIS A 136 17.94 -2.01 29.02
N SER A 137 19.15 -2.34 29.50
CA SER A 137 19.54 -2.18 30.89
C SER A 137 20.82 -1.36 30.96
N TYR A 138 20.88 -0.42 31.89
CA TYR A 138 22.01 0.51 32.02
C TYR A 138 22.43 0.60 33.47
N HIS A 139 23.71 0.86 33.71
CA HIS A 139 24.13 1.39 35.01
C HIS A 139 23.47 2.75 35.22
N GLN A 140 23.09 3.10 36.45
CA GLN A 140 22.55 4.42 36.74
C GLN A 140 23.51 5.53 36.28
N ARG A 141 24.82 5.36 36.53
CA ARG A 141 25.89 6.26 36.07
C ARG A 141 26.00 6.40 34.54
N CYS A 142 25.51 5.44 33.77
CA CYS A 142 25.57 5.46 32.31
C CYS A 142 24.37 6.18 31.67
N LEU A 143 23.35 6.54 32.44
CA LEU A 143 22.17 7.28 31.96
C LEU A 143 22.29 8.80 32.09
N GLY A 144 23.21 9.29 32.94
CA GLY A 144 23.34 10.71 33.22
C GLY A 144 22.04 11.27 33.82
N ASP A 145 21.60 12.43 33.34
CA ASP A 145 20.39 13.11 33.85
C ASP A 145 19.07 12.56 33.28
N ASN A 146 19.11 11.61 32.33
CA ASN A 146 17.93 11.16 31.58
C ASN A 146 17.50 9.73 31.96
N GLU A 147 17.08 9.53 33.21
CA GLU A 147 16.64 8.22 33.71
C GLU A 147 15.25 7.79 33.21
N LYS A 148 14.49 8.70 32.57
CA LYS A 148 13.10 8.47 32.16
C LYS A 148 12.93 7.76 30.82
N GLU A 149 13.93 7.82 29.94
CA GLU A 149 13.85 7.25 28.59
C GLU A 149 15.09 6.42 28.25
N CYS A 150 14.88 5.29 27.56
CA CYS A 150 15.98 4.49 27.05
C CYS A 150 16.71 5.24 25.91
N PRO A 151 18.01 5.54 26.01
CA PRO A 151 18.73 6.32 24.99
C PRO A 151 18.69 5.69 23.59
N GLN A 152 18.71 4.36 23.50
CA GLN A 152 18.65 3.63 22.23
C GLN A 152 17.26 3.68 21.56
N CYS A 153 16.18 3.78 22.35
CA CYS A 153 14.81 3.78 21.83
C CYS A 153 14.20 5.18 21.74
N ALA A 154 14.75 6.15 22.48
CA ALA A 154 14.20 7.50 22.61
C ALA A 154 13.97 8.18 21.26
N ILE A 155 14.92 8.09 20.32
CA ILE A 155 14.78 8.71 18.99
C ILE A 155 13.56 8.16 18.24
N LYS A 156 13.42 6.82 18.20
CA LYS A 156 12.28 6.16 17.54
C LYS A 156 10.96 6.50 18.23
N HIS A 157 10.94 6.49 19.56
CA HIS A 157 9.74 6.82 20.32
C HIS A 157 9.33 8.29 20.13
N ARG A 158 10.28 9.22 20.07
CA ARG A 158 10.03 10.64 19.78
C ARG A 158 9.49 10.86 18.38
N MET A 159 10.04 10.19 17.37
CA MET A 159 9.49 10.24 16.01
C MET A 159 8.04 9.77 15.98
N ILE A 160 7.72 8.66 16.65
CA ILE A 160 6.35 8.15 16.73
C ILE A 160 5.43 9.13 17.49
N ALA A 161 5.92 9.72 18.59
CA ALA A 161 5.16 10.70 19.36
C ALA A 161 4.84 11.97 18.55
N GLU A 162 5.79 12.45 17.74
CA GLU A 162 5.58 13.61 16.88
C GLU A 162 4.63 13.33 15.71
N ILE A 163 4.73 12.14 15.10
CA ILE A 163 3.74 11.68 14.12
C ILE A 163 2.35 11.68 14.75
N ARG A 164 2.19 11.11 15.95
CA ARG A 164 0.90 11.10 16.66
C ARG A 164 0.38 12.51 16.95
N ARG A 165 1.23 13.40 17.47
CA ARG A 165 0.86 14.80 17.72
C ARG A 165 0.37 15.49 16.44
N THR A 166 1.04 15.24 15.32
CA THR A 166 0.64 15.79 14.01
C THR A 166 -0.70 15.22 13.56
N GLN A 167 -0.93 13.92 13.75
CA GLN A 167 -2.21 13.26 13.44
C GLN A 167 -3.36 13.83 14.28
N GLU A 168 -3.16 14.01 15.59
CA GLU A 168 -4.14 14.62 16.49
C GLU A 168 -4.42 16.09 16.14
N ALA A 169 -3.38 16.88 15.83
CA ALA A 169 -3.57 18.28 15.42
C ALA A 169 -4.34 18.43 14.10
N ASN A 170 -4.27 17.41 13.23
CA ASN A 170 -4.95 17.39 11.94
C ASN A 170 -6.33 16.72 11.98
N SER A 171 -6.65 15.92 13.00
CA SER A 171 -7.97 15.28 13.12
C SER A 171 -9.10 16.31 13.21
N ASP A 172 -8.85 17.46 13.84
CA ASP A 172 -9.86 18.49 14.03
C ASP A 172 -9.95 19.49 12.86
N ARG A 173 -9.16 19.29 11.79
CA ARG A 173 -9.03 20.22 10.66
C ARG A 173 -9.62 19.66 9.37
N HIS A 174 -10.80 19.05 9.46
CA HIS A 174 -11.53 18.54 8.30
C HIS A 174 -11.86 19.63 7.27
N ASP A 175 -12.07 20.87 7.72
CA ASP A 175 -12.41 22.00 6.85
C ASP A 175 -11.29 22.32 5.84
N LEU A 176 -10.02 22.18 6.25
CA LEU A 176 -8.87 22.37 5.35
C LEU A 176 -8.79 21.27 4.29
N PHE A 177 -9.23 20.06 4.62
CA PHE A 177 -9.30 18.96 3.65
C PHE A 177 -10.38 19.22 2.60
N PHE A 178 -11.57 19.68 3.02
CA PHE A 178 -12.64 20.01 2.07
C PHE A 178 -12.26 21.20 1.19
N ASP A 179 -11.59 22.22 1.74
CA ASP A 179 -11.08 23.34 0.95
C ASP A 179 -10.05 22.89 -0.09
N GLN A 180 -9.12 22.00 0.27
CA GLN A 180 -8.16 21.42 -0.68
C GLN A 180 -8.85 20.57 -1.76
N LEU A 181 -9.87 19.80 -1.38
CA LEU A 181 -10.62 18.95 -2.30
C LEU A 181 -11.40 19.77 -3.34
N ASP A 182 -11.90 20.95 -2.97
CA ASP A 182 -12.66 21.83 -3.87
C ASP A 182 -11.78 22.56 -4.90
N HIS A 183 -10.48 22.71 -4.62
CA HIS A 183 -9.55 23.50 -5.45
C HIS A 183 -8.59 22.66 -6.31
N GLU A 184 -8.36 21.38 -6.00
CA GLU A 184 -7.45 20.51 -6.74
C GLU A 184 -8.14 19.77 -7.90
N GLU A 185 -7.39 19.52 -8.99
CA GLU A 185 -7.93 18.79 -10.16
C GLU A 185 -8.04 17.28 -9.90
N ASP A 186 -7.14 16.70 -9.08
CA ASP A 186 -7.16 15.28 -8.70
C ASP A 186 -7.63 15.09 -7.26
N GLY A 187 -8.96 15.05 -7.09
CA GLY A 187 -9.56 14.80 -5.78
C GLY A 187 -9.23 13.42 -5.20
N PHE A 188 -8.87 12.42 -6.01
CA PHE A 188 -8.53 11.10 -5.49
C PHE A 188 -7.15 11.12 -4.80
N GLU A 189 -6.17 11.82 -5.36
CA GLU A 189 -4.87 12.00 -4.74
C GLU A 189 -4.99 12.71 -3.39
N VAL A 190 -5.79 13.78 -3.32
CA VAL A 190 -6.07 14.51 -2.07
C VAL A 190 -6.72 13.61 -1.03
N ILE A 191 -7.72 12.81 -1.42
CA ILE A 191 -8.36 11.84 -0.54
C ILE A 191 -7.35 10.79 -0.06
N ALA A 192 -6.55 10.22 -0.97
CA ALA A 192 -5.57 9.18 -0.63
C ALA A 192 -4.49 9.71 0.34
N ASP A 193 -3.96 10.91 0.10
CA ASP A 193 -3.00 11.56 0.99
C ASP A 193 -3.63 11.86 2.37
N TYR A 194 -4.87 12.36 2.38
CA TYR A 194 -5.60 12.63 3.62
C TYR A 194 -5.83 11.36 4.45
N PHE A 195 -6.25 10.26 3.82
CA PHE A 195 -6.41 8.96 4.49
C PHE A 195 -5.08 8.36 4.95
N SER A 196 -4.00 8.55 4.18
CA SER A 196 -2.66 8.05 4.55
C SER A 196 -2.14 8.67 5.85
N LYS A 197 -2.57 9.90 6.15
CA LYS A 197 -2.24 10.62 7.38
C LYS A 197 -3.04 10.15 8.60
N ASN A 198 -3.91 9.15 8.45
CA ASN A 198 -4.61 8.49 9.54
C ASN A 198 -5.45 9.44 10.42
N THR A 199 -5.98 10.51 9.82
CA THR A 199 -6.80 11.55 10.48
C THR A 199 -8.16 11.04 10.95
N MET A 200 -8.61 9.89 10.44
CA MET A 200 -9.88 9.25 10.78
C MET A 200 -9.78 8.20 11.91
N ALA A 201 -8.56 7.78 12.29
CA ALA A 201 -8.40 6.83 13.37
C ALA A 201 -8.53 7.55 14.72
N PHE A 202 -9.77 7.61 15.22
CA PHE A 202 -10.08 7.93 16.61
C PHE A 202 -9.53 6.85 17.55
N ALA A 203 -8.21 6.77 17.66
CA ALA A 203 -7.55 6.16 18.79
C ALA A 203 -6.95 7.29 19.61
N LYS A 204 -7.80 8.12 20.23
CA LYS A 204 -7.43 8.75 21.51
C LYS A 204 -7.18 7.58 22.45
N LEU A 205 -5.94 7.10 22.48
CA LEU A 205 -5.46 6.20 23.50
C LEU A 205 -5.39 7.05 24.77
N ILE A 206 -6.54 7.14 25.43
CA ILE A 206 -6.85 7.44 26.83
C ILE A 206 -5.67 8.03 27.62
N ASP A 207 -5.94 9.19 28.24
CA ASP A 207 -5.12 9.85 29.29
C ASP A 207 -4.47 8.87 30.29
#